data_AF-A0A9D4IX41-F1
#
_entry.id   AF-A0A9D4IX41-F1
#
_cell.length_a   1.000
_cell.length_b   1.000
_cell.length_c   1.000
_cell.angle_alpha   90.00
_cell.angle_beta   90.00
_cell.angle_gamma   90.00
#
_symmetry.space_group_name_H-M   'P 1'
#
loop_
_entity.id
_entity.type
_entity.pdbx_description
1 polymer ?
#
loop_
_entity_poly.entity_id
_entity_poly.type
_entity_poly.pdbx_seq_one_letter_code
_entity_poly.pdbx_strand_id
1 'polypeptide(L)' 'MLQNEDPDTVIAFTDGSCRGNPGPCGAGSCVFLPSGDKVELKQPVSNLSSIYRQSWLVNLWQ' A
#
# COMPACT_ATOMS: atom_id res chain seq x y z
N MET A 1 -2.40 22.75 0.83
CA MET A 1 -2.55 21.64 1.81
C MET A 1 -3.73 20.81 1.35
N LEU A 2 -3.63 19.48 1.40
CA LEU A 2 -4.81 18.61 1.23
C LEU A 2 -5.73 18.89 2.41
N GLN A 3 -6.84 19.59 2.16
CA GLN A 3 -7.86 19.87 3.16
C GLN A 3 -9.06 19.00 2.78
N ASN A 4 -9.44 18.11 3.69
CA ASN A 4 -10.64 17.31 3.58
C ASN A 4 -11.65 17.90 4.57
N GLU A 5 -12.87 18.18 4.10
CA GLU A 5 -13.90 18.80 4.94
C GLU A 5 -14.70 17.77 5.76
N ASP A 6 -14.59 16.49 5.39
CA ASP A 6 -15.29 15.40 6.05
C ASP A 6 -14.42 14.78 7.16
N PRO A 7 -14.88 14.79 8.44
CA PRO A 7 -14.13 14.30 9.58
C PRO A 7 -13.89 12.78 9.56
N ASP A 8 -14.57 12.02 8.70
CA ASP A 8 -14.42 10.57 8.58
C ASP A 8 -13.65 10.13 7.33
N THR A 9 -13.19 11.08 6.50
CA THR A 9 -12.52 10.75 5.24
C THR A 9 -10.99 10.66 5.37
N VAL A 10 -10.47 9.49 5.03
CA VAL A 10 -9.03 9.20 4.95
C VAL A 10 -8.55 9.37 3.50
N ILE A 11 -7.39 10.01 3.32
CA ILE A 11 -6.75 10.13 1.99
C ILE A 11 -5.53 9.21 1.96
N ALA A 12 -5.52 8.25 1.04
CA ALA A 12 -4.40 7.33 0.87
C ALA A 12 -3.76 7.49 -0.52
N PHE A 13 -2.45 7.69 -0.55
CA PHE A 13 -1.65 7.65 -1.77
C PHE A 13 -0.90 6.33 -1.81
N THR A 14 -1.07 5.54 -2.85
CA THR A 14 -0.41 4.24 -3.02
C THR A 14 0.57 4.28 -4.19
N ASP A 15 1.74 3.68 -4.02
CA ASP A 15 2.71 3.54 -5.10
C ASP A 15 3.37 2.15 -5.07
N GLY A 16 3.73 1.65 -6.24
CA GLY A 16 4.38 0.37 -6.43
C GLY A 16 5.67 0.53 -7.20
N SER A 17 6.74 -0.11 -6.72
CA SER A 17 8.04 -0.08 -7.40
C SER A 17 8.54 -1.49 -7.70
N CYS A 18 9.15 -1.66 -8.88
CA CYS A 18 9.72 -2.91 -9.36
C CYS A 18 11.11 -2.66 -9.96
N ARG A 19 12.08 -3.55 -9.66
CA ARG A 19 13.41 -3.54 -10.31
C ARG A 19 13.43 -4.56 -11.46
N GLY A 20 12.90 -4.18 -12.62
CA GLY A 20 12.79 -5.03 -13.82
C GLY A 20 11.43 -5.72 -13.97
N ASN A 21 11.27 -6.57 -15.00
CA ASN A 21 10.02 -7.30 -15.27
C ASN A 21 10.28 -8.78 -15.68
N PRO A 22 10.07 -9.77 -14.78
CA PRO A 22 9.69 -9.63 -13.38
C PRO A 22 10.95 -9.55 -12.49
N GLY A 23 10.96 -8.63 -11.52
CA GLY A 23 12.05 -8.46 -10.56
C GLY A 23 11.55 -8.13 -9.14
N PRO A 24 12.46 -7.92 -8.17
CA PRO A 24 12.09 -7.56 -6.81
C PRO A 24 11.17 -6.35 -6.78
N CYS A 25 10.09 -6.42 -6.02
CA CYS A 25 9.07 -5.39 -5.97
C CYS A 25 8.58 -5.09 -4.56
N GLY A 26 8.11 -3.86 -4.37
CA GLY A 26 7.53 -3.38 -3.13
C GLY A 26 6.37 -2.44 -3.39
N ALA A 27 5.49 -2.31 -2.39
CA ALA A 27 4.39 -1.38 -2.38
C ALA A 27 4.54 -0.44 -1.18
N GLY A 28 4.11 0.80 -1.36
CA GLY A 28 4.06 1.82 -0.33
C GLY A 28 2.70 2.50 -0.29
N SER A 29 2.32 2.99 0.88
CA SER A 29 1.15 3.85 1.06
C SER A 29 1.47 5.00 2.02
N CYS A 30 0.94 6.17 1.73
CA CYS A 30 0.93 7.33 2.60
C CYS A 30 -0.52 7.68 2.90
N VAL A 31 -0.92 7.50 4.16
CA VAL A 31 -2.29 7.69 4.64
C VAL A 31 -2.35 8.96 5.48
N PHE A 32 -3.24 9.88 5.11
CA PHE A 32 -3.55 11.09 5.85
C PHE A 32 -4.86 10.88 6.59
N LEU A 33 -4.78 10.90 7.92
CA LEU A 33 -5.94 10.77 8.81
C LEU A 33 -6.63 12.13 9.00
N PRO A 34 -7.95 12.13 9.30
CA PRO A 34 -8.67 13.34 9.65
C PRO A 34 -8.08 14.11 10.85
N SER A 35 -7.39 13.41 11.76
CA SER A 35 -6.65 14.02 12.88
C SER A 35 -5.48 14.91 12.45
N GLY A 36 -5.09 14.88 11.17
CA GLY A 36 -3.88 15.51 10.65
C GLY A 36 -2.65 14.61 10.73
N ASP A 37 -2.77 13.43 11.33
CA ASP A 37 -1.67 12.47 11.39
C ASP A 37 -1.41 11.85 10.01
N LYS A 38 -0.12 11.57 9.76
CA LYS A 38 0.33 10.89 8.54
C LYS A 38 0.95 9.56 8.91
N VAL A 39 0.49 8.50 8.28
CA VAL A 39 1.00 7.13 8.44
C VAL A 39 1.64 6.67 7.12
N GLU A 40 2.90 6.27 7.19
CA GLU A 40 3.61 5.68 6.05
C GLU A 40 3.73 4.15 6.24
N LEU A 41 3.31 3.41 5.22
CA LEU A 41 3.38 1.95 5.18
C LEU A 41 4.23 1.52 3.99
N LYS A 42 5.11 0.54 4.19
CA LYS A 42 5.92 -0.06 3.13
C LYS A 42 5.99 -1.56 3.31
N GLN A 43 5.75 -2.30 2.23
CA GLN A 43 5.77 -3.76 2.24
C GLN A 43 6.56 -4.29 1.05
N PRO A 44 7.59 -5.13 1.26
CA PRO A 44 8.17 -5.90 0.16
C PRO A 44 7.11 -6.91 -0.32
N VAL A 45 6.79 -6.88 -1.61
CA VAL A 45 5.77 -7.74 -2.23
C VAL A 45 6.41 -9.00 -2.78
N SER A 46 7.61 -8.89 -3.36
CA SER A 46 8.39 -10.05 -3.77
C SER A 46 9.89 -9.76 -3.77
N ASN A 47 10.69 -10.70 -3.27
CA ASN A 47 12.15 -10.71 -3.44
C ASN A 47 12.58 -11.41 -4.73
N LEU A 48 11.65 -12.16 -5.34
CA LEU A 48 11.78 -12.86 -6.60
C LEU A 48 10.58 -12.44 -7.41
N SER A 49 10.85 -11.73 -8.50
CA SER A 49 10.00 -11.59 -9.68
C SER A 49 8.46 -11.71 -9.45
N SER A 50 7.74 -10.58 -9.60
CA SER A 50 6.36 -10.35 -9.11
C SER A 50 5.23 -11.31 -9.52
N ILE A 51 5.49 -12.37 -10.28
CA ILE A 51 4.47 -13.34 -10.74
C ILE A 51 4.34 -14.57 -9.83
N TYR A 52 5.32 -14.88 -8.96
CA TYR A 52 5.38 -16.23 -8.37
C TYR A 52 4.82 -16.45 -6.97
N ARG A 53 4.39 -15.42 -6.21
CA ARG A 53 4.01 -15.67 -4.79
C ARG A 53 2.95 -14.77 -4.16
N GLN A 54 1.95 -14.33 -4.91
CA GLN A 54 0.67 -13.93 -4.31
C GLN A 54 -0.37 -15.02 -4.57
N SER A 55 -0.18 -16.19 -3.96
CA SER A 55 -1.30 -17.06 -3.64
C SER A 55 -2.13 -16.31 -2.61
N TRP A 56 -3.22 -15.69 -3.08
CA TRP A 56 -4.27 -15.08 -2.29
C TRP A 56 -4.82 -16.11 -1.28
N LEU A 57 -4.20 -16.21 -0.10
CA LEU A 57 -4.88 -16.71 1.09
C LEU A 57 -5.74 -15.57 1.60
N VAL A 58 -6.87 -15.41 0.93
CA VAL A 58 -8.04 -14.72 1.47
C VAL A 58 -8.57 -15.62 2.60
N ASN A 59 -8.07 -15.41 3.81
CA ASN A 59 -8.81 -15.83 5.01
C ASN A 59 -9.90 -14.78 5.23
N LEU A 60 -10.99 -14.95 4.48
CA LEU A 60 -12.26 -14.29 4.71
C LEU A 60 -13.13 -15.32 5.43
N TRP A 61 -13.57 -14.96 6.64
CA TRP A 61 -14.48 -15.65 7.56
C TRP A 61 -13.91 -16.76 8.46
N GLN A 62 -13.61 -16.41 9.71
CA GLN A 62 -14.13 -17.06 10.92
C GLN A 62 -14.32 -16.03 12.03
#